data_AF-A0A0D5M0S2-F1
#
_entry.id   AF-A0A0D5M0S2-F1
#
_cell.length_a   1.000
_cell.length_b   1.000
_cell.length_c   1.000
_cell.angle_alpha   90.00
_cell.angle_beta   90.00
_cell.angle_gamma   90.00
#
_symmetry.space_group_name_H-M   'P 1'
#
loop_
_entity.id
_entity.type
_entity.pdbx_description
1 polymer ?
#
loop_
_entity_poly.entity_id
_entity_poly.type
_entity_poly.pdbx_seq_one_letter_code
_entity_poly.pdbx_strand_id
1 'polypeptide(L)'
;MQVKFERLDSRGASVWLEATYNPITDSHGNVVKVVKFATDTTRSVVAAESATRAVTAAQSTSSQTEQIAQKGLSHLQRVVHDSEQAAITLAEAQQLIAALNNQAQSINSITESIARIANQTNLLSLNAAVEAARAGEQGADLRWWLTKCAVWPKALVKRWMKLLRC
;
A
#
# COMPACT_ATOMS: atom_id res chain seq x y z
N MET A 1 -33.14 36.64 -48.32
CA MET A 1 -32.75 36.14 -46.98
C MET A 1 -32.65 34.62 -47.07
N GLN A 2 -31.47 34.06 -46.81
CA GLN A 2 -31.25 32.60 -46.83
C GLN A 2 -31.56 32.03 -45.44
N VAL A 3 -32.31 30.93 -45.41
CA VAL A 3 -32.72 30.28 -44.15
C VAL A 3 -32.60 28.76 -44.30
N LYS A 4 -32.00 28.11 -43.31
CA LYS A 4 -31.93 26.65 -43.18
C LYS A 4 -32.94 26.18 -42.14
N PHE A 5 -33.72 25.16 -42.47
CA PHE A 5 -34.66 24.58 -41.53
C PHE A 5 -34.87 23.09 -41.83
N GLU A 6 -35.16 22.34 -40.78
CA GLU A 6 -35.47 20.92 -40.84
C GLU A 6 -36.97 20.71 -41.10
N ARG A 7 -37.32 19.75 -41.95
CA ARG A 7 -38.69 19.25 -42.09
C ARG A 7 -38.71 17.76 -42.35
N LEU A 8 -39.86 17.13 -42.14
CA LEU A 8 -40.08 15.73 -42.50
C LEU A 8 -40.62 15.62 -43.93
N ASP A 9 -40.12 14.66 -44.70
CA ASP A 9 -40.71 14.30 -45.99
C ASP A 9 -41.97 13.42 -45.81
N SER A 10 -42.66 13.09 -46.91
CA SER A 10 -43.86 12.25 -46.88
C SER A 10 -43.62 10.82 -46.39
N ARG A 11 -42.37 10.38 -46.28
CA ARG A 11 -41.94 9.09 -45.73
C ARG A 11 -41.49 9.21 -44.27
N GLY A 12 -41.57 10.41 -43.68
CA GLY A 12 -41.15 10.69 -42.31
C GLY A 12 -39.64 10.87 -42.14
N ALA A 13 -38.86 11.01 -43.21
CA ALA A 13 -37.42 11.24 -43.12
C ALA A 13 -37.11 12.73 -42.91
N SER A 14 -36.13 13.03 -42.05
CA SER A 14 -35.64 14.40 -41.85
C SER A 14 -34.89 14.90 -43.09
N VAL A 15 -35.28 16.08 -43.57
CA VAL A 15 -34.68 16.78 -44.71
C VAL A 15 -34.37 18.22 -44.30
N TRP A 16 -33.12 18.61 -44.49
CA TRP A 16 -32.68 19.99 -44.29
C TRP A 16 -32.73 20.75 -45.60
N LEU A 17 -33.53 21.80 -45.63
CA LEU A 17 -33.65 22.66 -46.80
C LEU A 17 -33.02 24.01 -46.52
N GLU A 18 -32.14 24.43 -47.43
CA GLU A 18 -31.69 25.81 -47.53
C GLU A 18 -32.54 26.50 -48.58
N ALA A 19 -33.29 27.52 -48.19
CA ALA A 19 -34.20 28.21 -49.09
C ALA A 19 -33.96 29.72 -49.18
N THR A 20 -34.18 30.25 -50.38
CA THR A 20 -34.21 31.69 -50.67
C THR A 20 -35.54 32.06 -51.28
N TYR A 21 -36.18 33.10 -50.73
CA TYR A 21 -37.43 33.66 -51.24
C TYR A 21 -37.12 34.90 -52.08
N ASN A 22 -37.47 34.84 -53.36
CA ASN A 22 -37.25 35.92 -54.31
C ASN A 22 -38.62 36.44 -54.79
N PRO A 23 -39.01 37.68 -54.44
CA PRO A 23 -40.24 38.27 -54.93
C PRO A 23 -40.10 38.68 -56.40
N ILE A 24 -41.15 38.45 -57.18
CA ILE A 24 -41.31 38.94 -58.55
C ILE A 24 -42.23 40.15 -58.47
N THR A 25 -41.73 41.29 -58.94
CA THR A 25 -42.44 42.57 -58.94
C THR A 25 -42.94 42.94 -60.33
N ASP A 26 -44.07 43.64 -60.39
CA ASP A 26 -44.56 44.25 -61.63
C ASP A 26 -43.78 45.55 -61.98
N SER A 27 -44.16 46.19 -63.09
CA SER A 27 -43.58 47.47 -63.53
C SER A 27 -43.84 48.64 -62.58
N HIS A 28 -44.74 48.49 -61.59
CA HIS A 28 -45.03 49.47 -60.56
C HIS A 28 -44.35 49.13 -59.22
N GLY A 29 -43.53 48.09 -59.17
CA GLY A 29 -42.79 47.66 -57.97
C GLY A 29 -43.61 46.83 -56.98
N ASN A 30 -44.87 46.49 -57.29
CA ASN A 30 -45.69 45.68 -56.40
C ASN A 30 -45.32 44.21 -56.55
N VAL A 31 -45.19 43.50 -55.42
CA VAL A 31 -44.90 42.05 -55.43
C VAL A 31 -46.13 41.29 -55.92
N VAL A 32 -46.00 40.65 -57.08
CA VAL A 32 -47.08 39.88 -57.71
C VAL A 32 -46.98 38.40 -57.36
N LYS A 33 -45.76 37.88 -57.17
CA LYS A 33 -45.48 36.48 -56.82
C LYS A 33 -44.23 36.37 -55.96
N VAL A 34 -44.11 35.29 -55.19
CA VAL A 34 -42.88 34.94 -54.48
C VAL A 34 -42.46 33.54 -54.90
N VAL A 35 -41.23 33.40 -55.39
CA VAL A 35 -40.66 32.11 -55.77
C VAL A 35 -39.69 31.66 -54.68
N LYS A 36 -39.82 30.40 -54.25
CA LYS A 36 -38.90 29.75 -53.32
C LYS A 36 -37.97 28.84 -54.09
N PHE A 37 -36.68 29.13 -54.02
CA PHE A 37 -35.63 28.19 -54.42
C PHE A 37 -35.17 27.45 -53.18
N ALA A 38 -35.21 26.12 -53.19
CA ALA A 38 -34.79 25.30 -52.06
C ALA A 38 -33.80 24.23 -52.53
N THR A 39 -32.69 24.11 -51.81
CA THR A 39 -31.66 23.09 -52.03
C THR A 39 -31.67 22.14 -50.84
N ASP A 40 -31.60 20.83 -51.11
CA ASP A 40 -31.41 19.83 -50.07
C ASP A 40 -29.97 19.86 -49.57
N THR A 41 -29.79 20.16 -48.29
CA THR A 41 -28.49 20.26 -47.60
C THR A 41 -28.33 19.20 -46.52
N THR A 42 -29.23 18.20 -46.48
CA THR A 42 -29.26 17.14 -45.45
C THR A 42 -27.91 16.45 -45.31
N ARG A 43 -27.27 16.10 -46.44
CA ARG A 43 -25.94 15.46 -46.41
C ARG A 43 -24.88 16.31 -45.73
N SER A 44 -24.87 17.61 -45.99
CA SER A 44 -23.89 18.53 -45.40
C SER A 44 -24.13 18.74 -43.90
N VAL A 45 -25.40 18.86 -43.48
CA VAL A 45 -25.74 19.00 -42.06
C VAL A 45 -25.37 17.74 -41.28
N VAL A 46 -25.76 16.55 -41.78
CA VAL A 46 -25.43 15.27 -41.14
C VAL A 46 -23.92 15.05 -41.09
N ALA A 47 -23.20 15.36 -42.17
CA ALA A 47 -21.74 15.26 -42.20
C ALA A 47 -21.09 16.20 -41.16
N ALA A 48 -21.52 17.47 -41.11
CA ALA A 48 -21.00 18.45 -40.15
C ALA A 48 -21.30 18.05 -38.69
N GLU A 49 -22.48 17.51 -38.43
CA GLU A 49 -22.87 17.02 -37.11
C GLU A 49 -22.03 15.81 -36.71
N SER A 50 -21.86 14.84 -37.61
CA SER A 50 -21.00 13.66 -37.36
C SER A 50 -19.55 14.05 -37.09
N ALA A 51 -19.02 15.04 -37.82
CA ALA A 51 -17.68 15.57 -37.61
C ALA A 51 -17.58 16.26 -36.24
N THR A 52 -18.57 17.07 -35.88
CA THR A 52 -18.62 17.72 -34.56
C THR A 52 -18.64 16.69 -33.44
N ARG A 53 -19.49 15.66 -33.55
CA ARG A 53 -19.58 14.58 -32.56
C ARG A 53 -18.23 13.86 -32.41
N ALA A 54 -17.56 13.54 -33.52
CA ALA A 54 -16.25 12.89 -33.50
C ALA A 54 -15.20 13.76 -32.80
N VAL A 55 -15.16 15.07 -33.09
CA VAL A 55 -14.25 16.00 -32.42
C VAL A 55 -14.53 16.07 -30.93
N THR A 56 -15.79 16.22 -30.51
CA THR A 56 -16.14 16.27 -29.09
C THR A 56 -15.78 14.99 -28.34
N ALA A 57 -15.99 13.82 -28.97
CA ALA A 57 -15.62 12.54 -28.40
C ALA A 57 -14.10 12.39 -28.27
N ALA A 58 -13.34 12.78 -29.30
CA ALA A 58 -11.88 12.78 -29.28
C ALA A 58 -11.33 13.71 -28.19
N GLN A 59 -11.92 14.90 -28.05
CA GLN A 59 -11.50 15.89 -27.07
C GLN A 59 -11.79 15.45 -25.63
N SER A 60 -12.97 14.87 -25.38
CA SER A 60 -13.30 14.25 -24.09
C SER A 60 -12.36 13.09 -23.77
N THR A 61 -12.11 12.21 -24.75
CA THR A 61 -11.17 11.08 -24.59
C THR A 61 -9.76 11.57 -24.30
N SER A 62 -9.30 12.62 -24.98
CA SER A 62 -7.97 13.21 -24.76
C SER A 62 -7.84 13.79 -23.35
N SER A 63 -8.84 14.55 -22.90
CA SER A 63 -8.85 15.11 -21.54
C SER A 63 -8.85 14.00 -20.48
N GLN A 64 -9.63 12.94 -20.69
CA GLN A 64 -9.63 11.79 -19.79
C GLN A 64 -8.29 11.05 -19.81
N THR A 65 -7.66 10.90 -20.97
CA THR A 65 -6.34 10.29 -21.12
C THR A 65 -5.27 11.09 -20.39
N GLU A 66 -5.29 12.42 -20.50
CA GLU A 66 -4.38 13.32 -19.78
C GLU A 66 -4.56 13.19 -18.26
N GLN A 67 -5.80 13.17 -17.77
CA GLN A 67 -6.09 12.97 -16.35
C GLN A 67 -5.59 11.62 -15.84
N ILE A 68 -5.78 10.54 -16.62
CA ILE A 68 -5.28 9.21 -16.27
C ILE A 68 -3.75 9.20 -16.25
N ALA A 69 -3.10 9.79 -17.26
CA ALA A 69 -1.64 9.88 -17.30
C ALA A 69 -1.08 10.65 -16.10
N GLN A 70 -1.72 11.77 -15.72
CA GLN A 70 -1.28 12.58 -14.59
C GLN A 70 -1.50 11.89 -13.24
N LYS A 71 -2.61 11.16 -13.09
CA LYS A 71 -2.80 10.25 -11.94
C LYS A 71 -1.72 9.16 -11.95
N GLY A 72 -1.45 8.55 -13.09
CA GLY A 72 -0.40 7.54 -13.24
C GLY A 72 0.97 8.04 -12.75
N LEU A 73 1.35 9.25 -13.14
CA LEU A 73 2.59 9.88 -12.67
C LEU A 73 2.62 10.09 -11.15
N SER A 74 1.52 10.57 -10.54
CA SER A 74 1.48 10.75 -9.08
C SER A 74 1.48 9.41 -8.32
N HIS A 75 0.89 8.36 -8.89
CA HIS A 75 1.01 7.00 -8.37
C HIS A 75 2.46 6.50 -8.42
N LEU A 76 3.17 6.71 -9.53
CA LEU A 76 4.58 6.33 -9.66
C LEU A 76 5.48 7.07 -8.67
N GLN A 77 5.24 8.37 -8.45
CA GLN A 77 5.98 9.14 -7.44
C GLN A 77 5.79 8.58 -6.03
N ARG A 78 4.57 8.17 -5.68
CA ARG A 78 4.33 7.48 -4.39
C ARG A 78 5.07 6.15 -4.30
N VAL A 79 5.06 5.34 -5.36
CA VAL A 79 5.77 4.05 -5.35
C VAL A 79 7.27 4.24 -5.13
N VAL A 80 7.89 5.25 -5.76
CA VAL A 80 9.31 5.56 -5.53
C VAL A 80 9.54 6.00 -4.08
N HIS A 81 8.71 6.90 -3.57
CA HIS A 81 8.81 7.37 -2.18
C HIS A 81 8.64 6.23 -1.16
N ASP A 82 7.63 5.38 -1.34
CA ASP A 82 7.37 4.23 -0.48
C ASP A 82 8.53 3.24 -0.53
N SER A 83 9.18 3.07 -1.69
CA SER A 83 10.38 2.25 -1.83
C SER A 83 11.58 2.82 -1.07
N GLU A 84 11.76 4.14 -1.07
CA GLU A 84 12.80 4.81 -0.28
C GLU A 84 12.53 4.65 1.22
N GLN A 85 11.28 4.82 1.65
CA GLN A 85 10.88 4.60 3.05
C GLN A 85 11.05 3.15 3.50
N ALA A 86 10.74 2.19 2.61
CA ALA A 86 10.97 0.78 2.88
C ALA A 86 12.46 0.47 3.09
N ALA A 87 13.36 1.11 2.33
CA ALA A 87 14.79 0.95 2.51
C ALA A 87 15.28 1.51 3.86
N ILE A 88 14.74 2.65 4.29
CA ILE A 88 15.06 3.26 5.59
C ILE A 88 14.60 2.36 6.74
N THR A 89 13.33 1.95 6.73
CA THR A 89 12.76 1.06 7.76
C THR A 89 13.46 -0.29 7.82
N LEU A 90 13.93 -0.83 6.68
CA LEU A 90 14.74 -2.03 6.65
C LEU A 90 16.11 -1.82 7.34
N ALA A 91 16.75 -0.68 7.11
CA ALA A 91 18.00 -0.34 7.80
C ALA A 91 17.80 -0.20 9.31
N GLU A 92 16.70 0.42 9.75
CA GLU A 92 16.33 0.51 11.17
C GLU A 92 16.09 -0.88 11.79
N ALA A 93 15.38 -1.76 11.08
CA ALA A 93 15.15 -3.13 11.52
C ALA A 93 16.47 -3.90 11.68
N GLN A 94 17.46 -3.71 10.79
CA GLN A 94 18.78 -4.30 10.95
C GLN A 94 19.51 -3.81 12.20
N GLN A 95 19.40 -2.51 12.53
CA GLN A 95 19.96 -1.97 13.78
C GLN A 95 19.30 -2.59 15.02
N LEU A 96 17.98 -2.76 15.00
CA LEU A 96 17.25 -3.41 16.09
C LEU A 96 17.68 -4.88 16.26
N ILE A 97 17.86 -5.62 15.17
CA ILE A 97 18.36 -7.00 15.23
C ILE A 97 19.78 -7.05 15.81
N ALA A 98 20.65 -6.12 15.41
CA ALA A 98 22.00 -6.04 15.97
C ALA A 98 21.99 -5.74 17.48
N ALA A 99 21.15 -4.80 17.91
CA ALA A 99 20.97 -4.48 19.33
C ALA A 99 20.42 -5.68 20.12
N LEU A 100 19.45 -6.41 19.57
CA LEU A 100 18.90 -7.62 20.16
C LEU A 100 19.98 -8.70 20.33
N ASN A 101 20.82 -8.90 19.32
CA ASN A 101 21.93 -9.86 19.39
C ASN A 101 22.94 -9.50 20.49
N ASN A 102 23.30 -8.22 20.62
CA ASN A 102 24.17 -7.75 21.70
C ASN A 102 23.54 -7.96 23.08
N GLN A 103 22.22 -7.75 23.20
CA GLN A 103 21.49 -8.00 24.43
C GLN A 103 21.49 -9.50 24.79
N ALA A 104 21.29 -10.37 23.81
CA ALA A 104 21.35 -11.82 23.99
C ALA A 104 22.74 -12.28 24.46
N GLN A 105 23.81 -11.71 23.90
CA GLN A 105 25.19 -11.99 24.36
C GLN A 105 25.42 -11.56 25.81
N SER A 106 24.87 -10.42 26.21
CA SER A 106 24.94 -9.94 27.59
C SER A 106 24.23 -10.90 28.56
N ILE A 107 23.06 -11.42 28.16
CA ILE A 107 22.35 -12.45 28.92
C ILE A 107 23.20 -13.72 29.01
N ASN A 108 23.83 -14.16 27.91
CA ASN A 108 24.70 -15.33 27.93
C ASN A 108 25.87 -15.16 28.94
N SER A 109 26.55 -14.01 28.95
CA SER A 109 27.60 -13.69 29.92
C SER A 109 27.11 -13.73 31.38
N ILE A 110 25.88 -13.24 31.64
CA ILE A 110 25.26 -13.35 32.96
C ILE A 110 25.03 -14.82 33.32
N THR A 111 24.49 -15.63 32.41
CA THR A 111 24.26 -17.06 32.67
C THR A 111 25.56 -17.83 32.91
N GLU A 112 26.64 -17.50 32.20
CA GLU A 112 27.97 -18.07 32.43
C GLU A 112 28.53 -17.68 33.80
N SER A 113 28.34 -16.42 34.22
CA SER A 113 28.75 -15.95 35.54
C SER A 113 28.00 -16.68 36.65
N ILE A 114 26.69 -16.86 36.50
CA ILE A 114 25.85 -17.65 37.42
C ILE A 114 26.33 -19.10 37.48
N ALA A 115 26.66 -19.71 36.32
CA ALA A 115 27.17 -21.08 36.27
C ALA A 115 28.52 -21.21 37.00
N ARG A 116 29.43 -20.24 36.85
CA ARG A 116 30.70 -20.20 37.59
C ARG A 116 30.47 -20.08 39.10
N ILE A 117 29.60 -19.18 39.54
CA ILE A 117 29.25 -19.00 40.96
C ILE A 117 28.66 -20.30 41.52
N ALA A 118 27.70 -20.92 40.81
CA ALA A 118 27.09 -22.17 41.24
C ALA A 118 28.13 -23.29 41.41
N ASN A 119 29.10 -23.40 40.51
CA ASN A 119 30.18 -24.37 40.61
C ASN A 119 31.11 -24.08 41.81
N GLN A 120 31.46 -22.81 42.04
CA GLN A 120 32.24 -22.39 43.20
C GLN A 120 31.51 -22.69 44.52
N THR A 121 30.22 -22.39 44.60
CA THR A 121 29.38 -22.70 45.77
C THR A 121 29.31 -24.21 46.01
N ASN A 122 29.21 -25.01 44.94
CA ASN A 122 29.21 -26.48 45.04
C ASN A 122 30.53 -27.03 45.59
N LEU A 123 31.68 -26.47 45.17
CA LEU A 123 32.98 -26.86 45.71
C LEU A 123 33.15 -26.42 47.17
N LEU A 124 32.73 -25.21 47.52
CA LEU A 124 32.81 -24.69 48.88
C LEU A 124 31.94 -25.52 49.84
N SER A 125 30.71 -25.86 49.43
CA SER A 125 29.80 -26.67 50.24
C SER A 125 30.33 -28.09 50.44
N LEU A 126 30.94 -28.68 49.40
CA LEU A 126 31.58 -29.98 49.49
C LEU A 126 32.78 -29.96 50.45
N ASN A 127 33.68 -28.97 50.34
CA ASN A 127 34.83 -28.83 51.23
C ASN A 127 34.41 -28.63 52.68
N ALA A 128 33.41 -27.78 52.91
CA ALA A 128 32.85 -27.58 54.24
C ALA A 128 32.20 -28.86 54.80
N ALA A 129 31.56 -29.68 53.95
CA ALA A 129 30.98 -30.96 54.37
C ALA A 129 32.06 -31.97 54.81
N VAL A 130 33.22 -31.98 54.14
CA VAL A 130 34.38 -32.81 54.52
C VAL A 130 34.97 -32.34 55.86
N GLU A 131 35.10 -31.03 56.09
CA GLU A 131 35.65 -30.52 57.35
C GLU A 131 34.67 -30.73 58.52
N ALA A 132 33.37 -30.48 58.29
CA ALA A 132 32.31 -30.91 59.21
C ALA A 132 32.33 -32.42 59.44
N ALA A 133 32.81 -33.19 58.43
CA ALA A 133 32.96 -34.62 58.56
C ALA A 133 34.02 -35.03 59.58
N ARG A 134 35.12 -34.28 59.56
CA ARG A 134 36.31 -34.45 60.38
C ARG A 134 36.11 -34.03 61.84
N ALA A 135 35.22 -33.08 62.10
CA ALA A 135 34.90 -32.56 63.44
C ALA A 135 34.06 -33.50 64.35
N GLY A 136 33.74 -34.73 63.90
CA GLY A 136 33.01 -35.71 64.73
C GLY A 136 31.58 -35.30 65.08
N GLU A 137 31.13 -35.59 66.31
CA GLU A 137 29.76 -35.27 66.79
C GLU A 137 29.45 -33.76 66.78
N GLN A 138 30.47 -32.91 67.00
CA GLN A 138 30.32 -31.45 67.03
C GLN A 138 29.93 -30.86 65.66
N GLY A 139 30.20 -31.58 64.56
CA GLY A 139 29.91 -31.14 63.19
C GLY A 139 28.67 -31.79 62.56
N ALA A 140 27.91 -32.60 63.29
CA ALA A 140 26.83 -33.43 62.73
C ALA A 140 25.71 -32.60 62.06
N ASP A 141 25.30 -31.50 62.70
CA ASP A 141 24.21 -30.64 62.20
C ASP A 141 24.65 -29.87 60.95
N LEU A 142 25.85 -29.27 60.99
CA LEU A 142 26.45 -28.56 59.84
C LEU A 142 26.65 -29.50 58.63
N ARG A 143 27.02 -30.77 58.88
CA ARG A 143 27.17 -31.80 57.85
C ARG A 143 25.84 -32.09 57.15
N TRP A 144 24.72 -32.15 57.88
CA TRP A 144 23.38 -32.37 57.31
C TRP A 144 22.95 -31.22 56.38
N TRP A 145 23.15 -29.97 56.82
CA TRP A 145 22.83 -28.77 56.03
C TRP A 145 23.67 -28.69 54.74
N LEU A 146 24.98 -28.91 54.82
CA LEU A 146 25.87 -28.81 53.67
C LEU A 146 25.63 -29.90 52.62
N THR A 147 25.30 -31.12 53.07
CA THR A 147 24.95 -32.22 52.16
C THR A 147 23.63 -31.94 51.43
N LYS A 148 22.65 -31.29 52.09
CA LYS A 148 21.40 -30.84 51.45
C LYS A 148 21.65 -29.71 50.43
N CYS A 149 22.54 -28.76 50.73
CA CYS A 149 22.91 -27.68 49.82
C CYS A 149 23.69 -28.17 48.58
N ALA A 150 24.58 -29.15 48.73
CA ALA A 150 25.32 -29.75 47.60
C ALA A 150 24.44 -30.58 46.66
N VAL A 151 23.29 -31.06 47.14
CA VAL A 151 22.34 -31.89 46.39
C VAL A 151 21.13 -31.07 45.91
N TRP A 152 21.26 -29.74 45.77
CA TRP A 152 20.18 -28.91 45.23
C TRP A 152 19.75 -29.47 43.85
N PRO A 153 18.45 -29.77 43.63
CA PRO A 153 18.10 -30.95 42.87
C PRO A 153 18.39 -30.77 41.38
N LYS A 154 19.10 -31.73 40.77
CA LYS A 154 19.19 -31.90 39.30
C LYS A 154 17.80 -31.88 38.62
N ALA A 155 16.72 -32.17 39.37
CA ALA A 155 15.35 -32.05 38.91
C ALA A 155 14.91 -30.60 38.62
N LEU A 156 15.38 -29.61 39.39
CA LEU A 156 15.06 -28.19 39.20
C LEU A 156 15.82 -27.61 38.00
N VAL A 157 17.10 -27.99 37.83
CA VAL A 157 17.91 -27.62 36.66
C VAL A 157 17.40 -28.28 35.36
N LYS A 158 17.01 -29.57 35.39
CA LYS A 158 16.35 -30.23 34.24
C LYS A 158 15.00 -29.59 33.91
N ARG A 159 14.25 -29.15 34.92
CA ARG A 159 12.96 -28.46 34.75
C ARG A 159 13.14 -27.05 34.17
N TRP A 160 14.17 -26.33 34.58
CA TRP A 160 14.57 -25.03 34.01
C TRP A 160 15.10 -25.13 32.57
N MET A 161 15.98 -26.10 32.26
CA MET A 161 16.46 -26.32 30.88
C MET A 161 15.36 -26.79 29.91
N LYS A 162 14.26 -27.38 30.40
CA LYS A 162 13.07 -27.68 29.60
C LYS A 162 12.22 -26.43 29.31
N LEU A 163 12.23 -25.45 30.21
CA LEU A 163 11.49 -24.18 30.07
C LEU A 163 12.22 -23.16 29.16
N LEU A 164 13.54 -23.28 29.01
CA LEU A 164 14.38 -22.44 28.13
C LEU A 164 14.56 -22.99 26.70
N ARG A 165 13.83 -24.05 26.32
CA ARG A 165 13.80 -24.63 24.95
C ARG A 165 12.51 -24.30 24.18
N CYS A 166 11.87 -23.20 24.51
CA CYS A 166 10.88 -22.54 23.65
C CYS A 166 11.50 -21.28 23.07
#